data_AF-A0A1V8SJ59-F1
#
_entry.id   AF-A0A1V8SJ59-F1
#
_cell.length_a   1.000
_cell.length_b   1.000
_cell.length_c   1.000
_cell.angle_alpha   90.00
_cell.angle_beta   90.00
_cell.angle_gamma   90.00
#
_symmetry.space_group_name_H-M   'P 1'
#
loop_
_entity.id
_entity.type
_entity.pdbx_description
1 polymer ?
#
loop_
_entity_poly.entity_id
_entity_poly.type
_entity_poly.pdbx_seq_one_letter_code
_entity_poly.pdbx_strand_id
1 'polypeptide(L)'
;MTHAFLDDATLASYETISYVWGDPSIRTVVEIDGSRVAIPRLAAAALARMRLQTGERTLWIDAICIDQAHDRERSHQVGLMADIFSSGDHCLAYLGSESSKQGQSAALAVNVLREHAMAERNVLELTGEGLDSKDFQLAPLIVECAKDAIDALRDILMDPWFR
;
A
#
# COMPACT_ATOMS: atom_id res chain seq x y z
N MET A 1 11.64 1.72 -17.47
CA MET A 1 11.90 1.94 -16.02
C MET A 1 13.40 1.88 -15.83
N THR A 2 13.95 2.63 -14.90
CA THR A 2 15.38 2.62 -14.58
C THR A 2 15.59 2.14 -13.15
N HIS A 3 16.71 1.47 -12.87
CA HIS A 3 17.08 1.09 -11.50
C HIS A 3 17.81 2.23 -10.78
N ALA A 4 17.78 2.19 -9.45
CA ALA A 4 18.54 3.04 -8.55
C ALA A 4 18.96 2.23 -7.31
N PHE A 5 20.07 2.61 -6.67
CA PHE A 5 20.53 1.98 -5.43
C PHE A 5 20.08 2.77 -4.21
N LEU A 6 19.68 2.08 -3.14
CA LEU A 6 19.21 2.73 -1.91
C LEU A 6 20.33 3.41 -1.11
N ASP A 7 21.59 3.02 -1.32
CA ASP A 7 22.76 3.61 -0.68
C ASP A 7 23.36 4.78 -1.50
N ASP A 8 22.74 5.13 -2.63
CA ASP A 8 23.13 6.29 -3.42
C ASP A 8 22.71 7.58 -2.70
N ALA A 9 23.71 8.35 -2.25
CA ALA A 9 23.50 9.62 -1.57
C ALA A 9 22.80 10.69 -2.43
N THR A 10 22.68 10.46 -3.75
CA THR A 10 21.95 11.34 -4.68
C THR A 10 20.47 10.97 -4.81
N LEU A 11 20.05 9.82 -4.27
CA LEU A 11 18.65 9.43 -4.25
C LEU A 11 17.87 10.34 -3.29
N ALA A 12 17.06 11.23 -3.86
CA ALA A 12 16.32 12.23 -3.08
C ALA A 12 15.26 11.59 -2.17
N SER A 13 14.52 10.60 -2.68
CA SER A 13 13.60 9.77 -1.90
C SER A 13 13.07 8.58 -2.71
N TYR A 14 12.44 7.62 -2.01
CA TYR A 14 11.73 6.49 -2.62
C TYR A 14 10.48 6.13 -1.84
N GLU A 15 9.57 5.41 -2.50
CA GLU A 15 8.35 4.90 -1.90
C GLU A 15 8.35 3.37 -1.96
N THR A 16 7.78 2.72 -0.96
CA THR A 16 7.65 1.26 -0.93
C THR A 16 6.30 0.82 -1.48
N ILE A 17 6.25 -0.38 -2.07
CA ILE A 17 4.99 -1.00 -2.50
C ILE A 17 4.73 -2.23 -1.64
N SER A 18 3.56 -2.23 -0.99
CA SER A 18 2.99 -3.42 -0.35
C SER A 18 1.93 -4.02 -1.26
N TYR A 19 2.00 -5.33 -1.51
CA TYR A 19 1.07 -6.06 -2.36
C TYR A 19 1.06 -7.54 -1.98
N VAL A 20 0.00 -8.24 -2.38
CA VAL A 20 -0.07 -9.69 -2.23
C VAL A 20 0.81 -10.36 -3.28
N TRP A 21 1.75 -11.21 -2.85
CA TRP A 21 2.69 -11.87 -3.76
C TRP A 21 2.00 -12.78 -4.80
N GLY A 22 0.94 -13.46 -4.36
CA GLY A 22 0.15 -14.37 -5.20
C GLY A 22 0.88 -15.66 -5.53
N ASP A 23 0.52 -16.28 -6.65
CA ASP A 23 1.19 -17.48 -7.14
C ASP A 23 2.51 -17.11 -7.84
N PRO A 24 3.68 -17.50 -7.30
CA PRO A 24 4.99 -17.13 -7.84
C PRO A 24 5.33 -17.80 -9.18
N SER A 25 4.57 -18.84 -9.58
CA SER A 25 4.70 -19.48 -10.89
C SER A 25 4.09 -18.65 -12.02
N ILE A 26 3.16 -17.76 -11.70
CA ILE A 26 2.51 -16.89 -12.67
C ILE A 26 3.30 -15.58 -12.78
N ARG A 27 4.02 -15.43 -13.89
CA ARG A 27 4.92 -14.30 -14.11
C ARG A 27 4.50 -13.42 -15.28
N THR A 28 4.84 -12.14 -15.17
CA THR A 28 4.70 -11.12 -16.20
C THR A 28 6.07 -10.51 -16.47
N VAL A 29 6.40 -10.28 -17.73
CA VAL A 29 7.66 -9.64 -18.11
C VAL A 29 7.51 -8.11 -18.05
N VAL A 30 8.44 -7.47 -17.37
CA VAL A 30 8.61 -6.01 -17.33
C VAL A 30 9.97 -5.62 -17.91
N GLU A 31 10.10 -4.37 -18.34
CA GLU A 31 11.36 -3.84 -18.88
C GLU A 31 11.99 -2.82 -17.91
N ILE A 32 13.22 -3.11 -17.51
CA ILE A 32 14.03 -2.34 -16.56
C ILE A 32 15.40 -2.15 -17.21
N ASP A 33 15.79 -0.90 -17.47
CA ASP A 33 17.05 -0.54 -18.15
C ASP A 33 17.30 -1.31 -19.46
N GLY A 34 16.24 -1.44 -20.27
CA GLY A 34 16.28 -2.19 -21.53
C GLY A 34 16.37 -3.72 -21.36
N SER A 35 16.44 -4.22 -20.13
CA SER A 35 16.44 -5.65 -19.81
C SER A 35 15.05 -6.16 -19.49
N ARG A 36 14.73 -7.37 -19.98
CA ARG A 36 13.44 -8.04 -19.72
C ARG A 36 13.54 -8.90 -18.48
N VAL A 37 12.74 -8.57 -17.47
CA VAL A 37 12.71 -9.26 -16.17
C VAL A 37 11.33 -9.87 -15.94
N ALA A 38 11.29 -11.16 -15.59
CA ALA A 38 10.05 -11.87 -15.29
C ALA A 38 9.76 -11.84 -13.78
N ILE A 39 8.71 -11.12 -13.38
CA ILE A 39 8.31 -10.93 -11.98
C ILE A 39 6.91 -11.51 -11.72
N PRO A 40 6.51 -11.78 -10.46
CA PRO A 40 5.15 -12.22 -10.15
C PRO A 40 4.10 -11.29 -10.73
N ARG A 41 3.00 -11.87 -11.25
CA ARG A 41 1.95 -11.12 -11.96
C ARG A 41 1.38 -9.98 -11.12
N LEU A 42 1.19 -10.19 -9.82
CA LEU A 42 0.62 -9.17 -8.93
C LEU A 42 1.61 -8.02 -8.65
N ALA A 43 2.92 -8.30 -8.62
CA ALA A 43 3.95 -7.27 -8.55
C ALA A 43 3.92 -6.37 -9.80
N ALA A 44 3.83 -6.99 -11.00
CA ALA A 44 3.71 -6.25 -12.25
C ALA A 44 2.43 -5.39 -12.31
N ALA A 45 1.31 -5.92 -11.82
CA ALA A 45 0.04 -5.20 -11.75
C ALA A 45 0.12 -4.01 -10.78
N ALA A 46 0.73 -4.19 -9.60
CA ALA A 46 0.96 -3.12 -8.64
C ALA A 46 1.84 -2.01 -9.26
N LEU A 47 2.97 -2.37 -9.87
CA LEU A 47 3.86 -1.41 -10.55
C LEU A 47 3.14 -0.64 -11.64
N ALA A 48 2.35 -1.32 -12.48
CA ALA A 48 1.59 -0.67 -13.54
C ALA A 48 0.57 0.33 -12.97
N ARG A 49 -0.08 0.01 -11.84
CA ARG A 49 -1.05 0.89 -11.19
C ARG A 49 -0.42 2.10 -10.51
N MET A 50 0.79 1.95 -9.98
CA MET A 50 1.51 3.01 -9.26
C MET A 50 2.27 3.96 -10.19
N ARG A 51 2.29 3.71 -11.51
CA ARG A 51 2.86 4.66 -12.48
C ARG A 51 2.05 5.96 -12.47
N LEU A 52 2.76 7.08 -12.36
CA LEU A 52 2.16 8.40 -12.54
C LEU A 52 1.91 8.65 -14.03
N GLN A 53 0.84 9.38 -14.34
CA GLN A 53 0.57 9.83 -15.71
C GLN A 53 1.59 10.88 -16.17
N THR A 54 2.10 11.67 -15.23
CA THR A 54 3.10 12.71 -15.45
C THR A 54 4.17 12.63 -14.36
N GLY A 55 5.44 12.79 -14.75
CA GLY A 55 6.57 12.75 -13.83
C GLY A 55 7.16 11.36 -13.60
N GLU A 56 8.20 11.33 -12.78
CA GLU A 56 8.94 10.13 -12.39
C GLU A 56 8.78 9.91 -10.88
N ARG A 57 8.86 8.66 -10.44
CA ARG A 57 8.89 8.29 -9.02
C ARG A 57 9.80 7.08 -8.83
N THR A 58 10.49 7.02 -7.70
CA THR A 58 11.34 5.87 -7.34
C THR A 58 10.54 4.92 -6.46
N LEU A 59 10.45 3.66 -6.90
CA LEU A 59 9.66 2.63 -6.22
C LEU A 59 10.56 1.49 -5.78
N TRP A 60 10.43 1.11 -4.51
CA TRP A 60 10.96 -0.13 -3.99
C TRP A 60 9.88 -1.20 -3.99
N ILE A 61 10.17 -2.34 -4.61
CA ILE A 61 9.31 -3.53 -4.60
C ILE A 61 10.18 -4.77 -4.49
N ASP A 62 9.88 -5.62 -3.51
CA ASP A 62 10.67 -6.80 -3.16
C ASP A 62 10.94 -7.74 -4.36
N ALA A 63 9.98 -7.91 -5.26
CA ALA A 63 10.09 -8.79 -6.43
C ALA A 63 11.13 -8.34 -7.47
N ILE A 64 11.60 -7.09 -7.39
CA ILE A 64 12.65 -6.54 -8.26
C ILE A 64 13.90 -6.23 -7.45
N CYS A 65 13.74 -5.61 -6.27
CA CYS A 65 14.85 -5.08 -5.48
C CYS A 65 15.61 -6.14 -4.68
N ILE A 66 15.08 -7.36 -4.57
CA ILE A 66 15.72 -8.48 -3.89
C ILE A 66 15.98 -9.58 -4.92
N ASP A 67 17.19 -10.15 -4.95
CA ASP A 67 17.42 -11.38 -5.72
C ASP A 67 16.66 -12.55 -5.07
N GLN A 68 15.49 -12.83 -5.62
CA GLN A 68 14.60 -13.88 -5.15
C GLN A 68 15.21 -15.29 -5.28
N ALA A 69 16.25 -15.46 -6.11
CA ALA A 69 16.95 -16.72 -6.32
C ALA A 69 18.15 -16.92 -5.37
N HIS A 70 18.65 -15.86 -4.72
CA HIS A 70 19.72 -15.96 -3.73
C HIS A 70 19.18 -16.03 -2.31
N ASP A 71 19.04 -17.24 -1.76
CA ASP A 71 18.48 -17.43 -0.41
C ASP A 71 19.20 -16.61 0.67
N ARG A 72 20.53 -16.49 0.61
CA ARG A 72 21.32 -15.73 1.59
C ARG A 72 21.05 -14.23 1.50
N GLU A 73 21.01 -13.68 0.29
CA GLU A 73 20.68 -12.27 0.08
C GLU A 73 19.23 -12.01 0.48
N ARG A 74 18.30 -12.85 0.00
CA ARG A 74 16.88 -12.74 0.31
C ARG A 74 16.64 -12.72 1.81
N SER A 75 17.23 -13.65 2.57
CA SER A 75 17.10 -13.66 4.03
C SER A 75 17.69 -12.42 4.69
N HIS A 76 18.82 -11.90 4.17
CA HIS A 76 19.41 -10.66 4.67
C HIS A 76 18.49 -9.45 4.41
N GLN A 77 17.99 -9.30 3.18
CA GLN A 77 17.09 -8.22 2.78
C GLN A 77 15.74 -8.28 3.50
N VAL A 78 15.20 -9.48 3.72
CA VAL A 78 14.00 -9.68 4.56
C VAL A 78 14.24 -9.18 5.99
N GLY A 79 15.44 -9.40 6.53
CA GLY A 79 15.83 -8.85 7.83
C GLY A 79 15.89 -7.32 7.88
N LEU A 80 16.05 -6.66 6.71
CA LEU A 80 16.10 -5.20 6.57
C LEU A 80 14.73 -4.58 6.21
N MET A 81 13.68 -5.39 6.00
CA MET A 81 12.39 -4.87 5.51
C MET A 81 11.82 -3.77 6.41
N ALA A 82 11.91 -3.92 7.74
CA ALA A 82 11.40 -2.91 8.67
C ALA A 82 12.08 -1.54 8.45
N ASP A 83 13.41 -1.55 8.25
CA ASP A 83 14.19 -0.33 8.02
C ASP A 83 13.91 0.26 6.63
N ILE A 84 13.79 -0.59 5.60
CA ILE A 84 13.47 -0.16 4.23
C ILE A 84 12.08 0.48 4.16
N PHE A 85 11.08 -0.13 4.80
CA PHE A 85 9.71 0.41 4.80
C PHE A 85 9.59 1.68 5.64
N SER A 86 10.29 1.77 6.77
CA SER A 86 10.25 2.96 7.62
C SER A 86 11.06 4.15 7.07
N SER A 87 12.05 3.89 6.23
CA SER A 87 12.88 4.94 5.60
C SER A 87 12.31 5.50 4.30
N GLY A 88 11.31 4.84 3.70
CA GLY A 88 10.61 5.35 2.52
C GLY A 88 9.60 6.45 2.87
N ASP A 89 9.38 7.40 1.96
CA ASP A 89 8.45 8.53 2.18
C ASP A 89 7.02 8.04 2.45
N HIS A 90 6.60 7.04 1.67
CA HIS A 90 5.28 6.45 1.72
C HIS A 90 5.33 4.94 1.46
N CYS A 91 4.33 4.23 1.99
CA CYS A 91 4.02 2.85 1.63
C CYS A 91 2.73 2.81 0.82
N LEU A 92 2.83 2.39 -0.43
CA LEU A 92 1.74 2.28 -1.38
C LEU A 92 1.15 0.87 -1.33
N ALA A 93 -0.05 0.72 -0.79
CA ALA A 93 -0.73 -0.56 -0.74
C ALA A 93 -1.49 -0.85 -2.04
N TYR A 94 -1.20 -1.98 -2.68
CA TYR A 94 -1.95 -2.53 -3.80
C TYR A 94 -2.86 -3.66 -3.34
N LEU A 95 -4.16 -3.38 -3.29
CA LEU A 95 -5.18 -4.27 -2.75
C LEU A 95 -5.95 -5.04 -3.86
N GLY A 96 -5.39 -5.10 -5.06
CA GLY A 96 -5.99 -5.76 -6.22
C GLY A 96 -6.64 -4.80 -7.21
N SER A 97 -7.20 -5.35 -8.29
CA SER A 97 -7.93 -4.57 -9.30
C SER A 97 -9.34 -4.20 -8.81
N GLU A 98 -9.92 -3.14 -9.35
CA GLU A 98 -11.32 -2.73 -9.06
C GLU A 98 -12.34 -3.81 -9.44
N SER A 99 -11.97 -4.73 -10.33
CA SER A 99 -12.77 -5.90 -10.70
C SER A 99 -12.60 -7.10 -9.77
N SER A 100 -11.61 -7.08 -8.88
CA SER A 100 -11.36 -8.14 -7.91
C SER A 100 -12.17 -7.92 -6.64
N LYS A 101 -12.56 -9.00 -5.95
CA LYS A 101 -13.28 -8.90 -4.67
C LYS A 101 -12.47 -8.10 -3.64
N GLN A 102 -11.16 -8.34 -3.56
CA GLN A 102 -10.25 -7.63 -2.68
C GLN A 102 -10.19 -6.13 -2.99
N GLY A 103 -10.09 -5.76 -4.28
CA GLY A 103 -10.08 -4.35 -4.68
C GLY A 103 -11.41 -3.64 -4.45
N GLN A 104 -12.54 -4.35 -4.59
CA GLN A 104 -13.87 -3.82 -4.27
C GLN A 104 -14.03 -3.59 -2.76
N SER A 105 -13.64 -4.57 -1.93
CA SER A 105 -13.63 -4.43 -0.48
C SER A 105 -12.72 -3.28 -0.04
N ALA A 106 -11.52 -3.17 -0.62
CA ALA A 106 -10.60 -2.07 -0.37
C ALA A 106 -11.18 -0.70 -0.71
N ALA A 107 -11.78 -0.55 -1.90
CA ALA A 107 -12.40 0.71 -2.32
C ALA A 107 -13.55 1.11 -1.37
N LEU A 108 -14.37 0.14 -0.96
CA LEU A 108 -15.46 0.36 -0.02
C LEU A 108 -14.94 0.79 1.36
N ALA A 109 -13.93 0.09 1.89
CA ALA A 109 -13.28 0.41 3.15
C ALA A 109 -12.68 1.84 3.16
N VAL A 110 -11.97 2.21 2.09
CA VAL A 110 -11.40 3.57 1.94
C VAL A 110 -12.49 4.64 1.90
N ASN A 111 -13.60 4.39 1.21
CA ASN A 111 -14.71 5.34 1.15
C ASN A 111 -15.32 5.56 2.54
N VAL A 112 -15.51 4.50 3.32
CA VAL A 112 -16.03 4.63 4.70
C VAL A 112 -15.08 5.43 5.59
N LEU A 113 -13.78 5.12 5.56
CA LEU A 113 -12.79 5.87 6.33
C LEU A 113 -12.78 7.36 5.93
N ARG A 114 -12.92 7.65 4.63
CA ARG A 114 -13.00 9.01 4.10
C ARG A 114 -14.24 9.75 4.63
N GLU A 115 -15.41 9.15 4.56
CA GLU A 115 -16.66 9.77 5.05
C GLU A 115 -16.58 10.04 6.56
N HIS A 116 -16.03 9.11 7.34
CA HIS A 116 -15.79 9.32 8.77
C HIS A 116 -14.80 10.45 9.05
N ALA A 117 -13.66 10.48 8.36
CA ALA A 117 -12.67 11.54 8.54
C ALA A 117 -13.20 12.92 8.12
N MET A 118 -14.05 13.00 7.09
CA MET A 118 -14.70 14.24 6.68
C MET A 118 -15.76 14.69 7.69
N ALA A 119 -16.54 13.76 8.25
CA ALA A 119 -17.48 14.08 9.32
C ALA A 119 -16.75 14.62 10.56
N GLU A 120 -15.62 14.01 10.96
CA GLU A 120 -14.79 14.49 12.07
C GLU A 120 -14.15 15.86 11.79
N ARG A 121 -13.67 16.11 10.58
CA ARG A 121 -13.13 17.43 10.18
C ARG A 121 -14.19 18.52 10.17
N ASN A 122 -15.38 18.24 9.64
CA ASN A 122 -16.48 19.20 9.66
C ASN A 122 -16.89 19.54 11.11
N VAL A 123 -16.87 18.57 12.02
CA VAL A 123 -17.11 18.82 13.44
C VAL A 123 -16.03 19.73 14.02
N LEU A 124 -14.74 19.47 13.77
CA LEU A 124 -13.61 20.30 14.22
C LEU A 124 -13.66 21.74 13.67
N GLU A 125 -14.07 21.93 12.40
CA GLU A 125 -14.24 23.26 11.80
C GLU A 125 -15.45 24.02 12.35
N LEU A 126 -16.53 23.30 12.70
CA LEU A 126 -17.74 23.90 13.28
C LEU A 126 -17.60 24.26 14.76
N THR A 127 -16.78 23.54 15.52
CA THR A 127 -16.64 23.76 16.98
C THR A 127 -15.55 24.76 17.35
N GLY A 128 -14.57 25.04 16.49
CA GLY A 128 -13.52 26.06 16.71
C GLY A 128 -12.56 25.79 17.88
N GLU A 129 -12.81 24.76 18.69
CA GLU A 129 -11.96 24.29 19.78
C GLU A 129 -11.44 22.89 19.46
N GLY A 130 -10.13 22.67 19.63
CA GLY A 130 -9.53 21.34 19.56
C GLY A 130 -10.11 20.49 20.68
N LEU A 131 -10.85 19.44 20.30
CA LEU A 131 -11.61 18.60 21.22
C LEU A 131 -10.69 17.96 22.26
N ASP A 132 -10.95 18.22 23.56
CA ASP A 132 -10.30 17.49 24.65
C ASP A 132 -10.84 16.06 24.70
N SER A 133 -9.94 15.12 24.98
CA SER A 133 -10.11 13.67 25.01
C SER A 133 -11.28 13.13 25.85
N LYS A 134 -11.94 13.98 26.64
CA LYS A 134 -13.00 13.62 27.58
C LYS A 134 -14.42 13.96 27.11
N ASP A 135 -14.57 14.72 26.02
CA ASP A 135 -15.89 15.09 25.48
C ASP A 135 -16.43 14.09 24.43
N PHE A 136 -15.71 13.00 24.18
CA PHE A 136 -16.18 11.91 23.34
C PHE A 136 -17.18 11.01 24.09
N GLN A 137 -18.28 11.59 24.57
CA GLN A 137 -19.51 10.81 24.63
C GLN A 137 -20.02 10.72 23.21
N LEU A 138 -19.60 9.66 22.50
CA LEU A 138 -20.25 9.16 21.30
C LEU A 138 -21.76 9.06 21.58
N ALA A 139 -22.50 10.13 21.28
CA ALA A 139 -23.86 9.95 20.84
C ALA A 139 -23.77 8.97 19.67
N PRO A 140 -24.65 7.97 19.58
CA PRO A 140 -24.54 6.91 18.60
C PRO A 140 -24.79 7.50 17.21
N LEU A 141 -23.77 8.11 16.63
CA LEU A 141 -23.51 8.08 15.20
C LEU A 141 -23.23 6.61 14.88
N ILE A 142 -24.30 5.83 14.94
CA ILE A 142 -24.51 4.74 14.01
C ILE A 142 -24.53 5.46 12.66
N VAL A 143 -23.33 5.71 12.12
CA VAL A 143 -23.18 5.66 10.69
C VAL A 143 -23.68 4.26 10.39
N GLU A 144 -24.81 4.15 9.70
CA GLU A 144 -25.16 2.94 8.99
C GLU A 144 -24.06 2.72 7.95
N CYS A 145 -22.90 2.30 8.43
CA CYS A 145 -21.83 1.81 7.64
C CYS A 145 -22.44 0.55 7.06
N ALA A 146 -22.75 0.59 5.75
CA ALA A 146 -23.31 -0.57 5.06
C ALA A 146 -22.49 -1.78 5.52
N LYS A 147 -23.16 -2.80 6.04
CA LYS A 147 -22.52 -3.97 6.68
C LYS A 147 -21.31 -4.48 5.89
N ASP A 148 -21.44 -4.43 4.57
CA ASP A 148 -20.44 -4.76 3.56
C ASP A 148 -19.10 -4.01 3.75
N ALA A 149 -19.11 -2.78 4.26
CA ALA A 149 -17.92 -1.97 4.47
C ALA A 149 -17.20 -2.25 5.78
N ILE A 150 -17.95 -2.55 6.86
CA ILE A 150 -17.36 -3.08 8.11
C ILE A 150 -16.77 -4.46 7.86
N ASP A 151 -17.49 -5.29 7.09
CA ASP A 151 -17.01 -6.61 6.69
C ASP A 151 -15.76 -6.48 5.79
N ALA A 152 -15.72 -5.52 4.86
CA ALA A 152 -14.54 -5.22 4.06
C ALA A 152 -13.33 -4.74 4.88
N LEU A 153 -13.52 -3.82 5.83
CA LEU A 153 -12.47 -3.39 6.74
C LEU A 153 -11.95 -4.55 7.59
N ARG A 154 -12.87 -5.40 8.09
CA ARG A 154 -12.51 -6.61 8.84
C ARG A 154 -11.72 -7.58 7.97
N ASP A 155 -12.14 -7.81 6.74
CA ASP A 155 -11.45 -8.72 5.81
C ASP A 155 -10.02 -8.26 5.52
N ILE A 156 -9.80 -6.95 5.36
CA ILE A 156 -8.46 -6.37 5.14
C ILE A 156 -7.59 -6.51 6.39
N LEU A 157 -8.10 -6.09 7.56
CA LEU A 157 -7.33 -6.10 8.81
C LEU A 157 -7.05 -7.52 9.33
N MET A 158 -7.86 -8.50 8.91
CA MET A 158 -7.73 -9.90 9.31
C MET A 158 -7.02 -10.76 8.27
N ASP A 159 -6.64 -10.20 7.13
CA ASP A 159 -5.86 -10.91 6.12
C ASP A 159 -4.47 -11.29 6.71
N PRO A 160 -3.99 -12.53 6.56
CA PRO A 160 -2.71 -12.97 7.12
C PRO A 160 -1.48 -12.10 6.80
N TRP A 161 -1.51 -11.29 5.74
CA TRP A 161 -0.41 -10.38 5.40
C TRP A 161 -0.45 -9.04 6.16
N PHE A 162 -1.55 -8.71 6.86
CA PHE A 162 -1.69 -7.48 7.66
C PHE A 162 -1.20 -7.64 9.12
N ARG A 163 -0.90 -8.87 9.57
CA ARG A 163 -0.45 -9.19 10.93
C ARG A 163 1.05 -9.31 11.08
#